data_AF-A0A956LJ96-F1
#
_entry.id   AF-A0A956LJ96-F1
#
_cell.length_a   1.000
_cell.length_b   1.000
_cell.length_c   1.000
_cell.angle_alpha   90.00
_cell.angle_beta   90.00
_cell.angle_gamma   90.00
#
_symmetry.space_group_name_H-M   'P 1'
#
loop_
_entity.id
_entity.type
_entity.pdbx_description
1 polymer ?
#
loop_
_entity_poly.entity_id
_entity_poly.type
_entity_poly.pdbx_seq_one_letter_code
_entity_poly.pdbx_strand_id
1 'polypeptide(L)'
;YGVYDFTNSGGNLPSAGMGLMWVLERVVLKAALAADRARFERASPLWHVSPEAPPFFVIHGDRDNLVPVAEARRFVAALRERSRAPVVYAELYGAHHAFDVFYSPRTQEVIRGVDRFLSWVYGEHQRARAA
;
A
#
# COMPACT_ATOMS: atom_id res chain seq x y z
N TYR A 1 -0.83 3.07 -4.67
CA TYR A 1 -2.16 2.52 -4.35
C TYR A 1 -2.07 1.01 -4.36
N GLY A 2 -2.34 0.37 -3.23
CA GLY A 2 -2.41 -1.09 -3.18
C GLY A 2 -3.53 -1.50 -2.24
N VAL A 3 -4.12 -2.66 -2.51
CA VAL A 3 -4.92 -3.34 -1.48
C VAL A 3 -3.92 -3.91 -0.47
N TYR A 4 -3.92 -3.36 0.75
CA TYR A 4 -2.99 -3.79 1.80
C TYR A 4 -3.55 -4.93 2.65
N ASP A 5 -4.87 -5.08 2.68
CA ASP A 5 -5.57 -6.11 3.43
C ASP A 5 -6.74 -6.70 2.63
N PHE A 6 -6.47 -7.79 1.92
CA PHE A 6 -7.45 -8.52 1.12
C PHE A 6 -8.53 -9.16 2.00
N THR A 7 -8.25 -9.39 3.30
CA THR A 7 -9.26 -9.92 4.23
C THR A 7 -10.33 -8.90 4.60
N ASN A 8 -10.11 -7.62 4.25
CA ASN A 8 -10.97 -6.51 4.65
C ASN A 8 -11.22 -6.47 6.16
N SER A 9 -10.22 -6.81 6.97
CA SER A 9 -10.35 -6.86 8.44
C SER A 9 -10.66 -5.50 9.06
N GLY A 10 -10.26 -4.41 8.39
CA GLY A 10 -10.59 -3.04 8.78
C GLY A 10 -11.96 -2.55 8.26
N GLY A 11 -12.67 -3.34 7.46
CA GLY A 11 -13.98 -2.97 6.91
C GLY A 11 -13.96 -1.79 5.93
N ASN A 12 -12.80 -1.39 5.42
CA ASN A 12 -12.65 -0.21 4.57
C ASN A 12 -12.94 -0.50 3.09
N LEU A 13 -12.77 -1.74 2.63
CA LEU A 13 -12.92 -2.06 1.22
C LEU A 13 -14.41 -2.14 0.82
N PRO A 14 -14.81 -1.57 -0.32
CA PRO A 14 -16.17 -1.68 -0.83
C PRO A 14 -16.57 -3.15 -1.03
N SER A 15 -17.61 -3.58 -0.31
CA SER A 15 -18.09 -4.97 -0.28
C SER A 15 -19.52 -5.16 -0.81
N ALA A 16 -20.26 -4.07 -1.07
CA ALA A 16 -21.59 -4.15 -1.64
C ALA A 16 -21.57 -4.40 -3.16
N GLY A 17 -22.44 -5.28 -3.65
CA GLY A 17 -22.63 -5.56 -5.07
C GLY A 17 -21.36 -6.06 -5.77
N MET A 18 -21.07 -5.53 -6.96
CA MET A 18 -19.81 -5.78 -7.70
C MET A 18 -18.67 -4.87 -7.24
N GLY A 19 -18.53 -4.69 -5.92
CA GLY A 19 -17.46 -3.90 -5.31
C GLY A 19 -16.09 -4.58 -5.39
N LEU A 20 -15.06 -3.94 -4.83
CA LEU A 20 -13.68 -4.44 -4.87
C LEU A 20 -13.57 -5.85 -4.28
N MET A 21 -14.27 -6.15 -3.19
CA MET A 21 -14.26 -7.50 -2.60
C MET A 21 -14.75 -8.57 -3.57
N TRP A 22 -15.78 -8.27 -4.38
CA TRP A 22 -16.25 -9.21 -5.39
C TRP A 22 -15.16 -9.50 -6.43
N VAL A 23 -14.41 -8.48 -6.87
CA VAL A 23 -13.28 -8.66 -7.80
C VAL A 23 -12.18 -9.51 -7.17
N LEU A 24 -11.84 -9.25 -5.90
CA LEU A 24 -10.84 -10.02 -5.18
C LEU A 24 -11.24 -11.51 -5.08
N GLU A 25 -12.49 -11.80 -4.73
CA GLU A 25 -12.97 -13.18 -4.60
C GLU A 25 -13.11 -13.90 -5.94
N ARG A 26 -13.66 -13.24 -6.97
CA ARG A 26 -14.04 -13.90 -8.23
C ARG A 26 -12.95 -13.90 -9.29
N VAL A 27 -12.12 -12.87 -9.32
CA VAL A 27 -11.14 -12.65 -10.39
C VAL A 27 -9.72 -12.91 -9.89
N VAL A 28 -9.34 -12.31 -8.76
CA VAL A 28 -7.95 -12.34 -8.26
C VAL A 28 -7.64 -13.66 -7.55
N LEU A 29 -8.36 -13.95 -6.46
CA LEU A 29 -8.12 -15.13 -5.63
C LEU A 29 -8.98 -16.32 -6.04
N LYS A 30 -10.04 -16.12 -6.82
CA LYS A 30 -10.92 -17.21 -7.32
C LYS A 30 -11.40 -18.13 -6.19
N ALA A 31 -11.66 -17.55 -5.03
CA ALA A 31 -12.11 -18.20 -3.80
C ALA A 31 -12.90 -17.19 -2.98
N ALA A 32 -13.94 -17.63 -2.28
CA ALA A 32 -14.66 -16.78 -1.33
C ALA A 32 -13.81 -16.60 -0.05
N LEU A 33 -13.80 -15.40 0.53
CA LEU A 33 -13.06 -15.12 1.77
C LEU A 33 -13.51 -16.05 2.91
N ALA A 34 -14.81 -16.32 3.00
CA ALA A 34 -15.38 -17.21 3.99
C ALA A 34 -14.94 -18.68 3.84
N ALA A 35 -14.54 -19.10 2.63
CA ALA A 35 -14.15 -20.48 2.34
C ALA A 35 -12.64 -20.71 2.52
N ASP A 36 -11.80 -19.70 2.26
CA ASP A 36 -10.33 -19.83 2.34
C ASP A 36 -9.69 -18.54 2.86
N ARG A 37 -9.96 -18.20 4.13
CA ARG A 37 -9.40 -17.01 4.78
C ARG A 37 -7.88 -16.98 4.75
N ALA A 38 -7.23 -18.13 4.97
CA ALA A 38 -5.78 -18.24 5.00
C ALA A 38 -5.14 -17.79 3.68
N ARG A 39 -5.78 -18.04 2.53
CA ARG A 39 -5.30 -17.53 1.24
C ARG A 39 -5.35 -16.00 1.15
N PHE A 40 -6.38 -15.38 1.70
CA PHE A 40 -6.51 -13.92 1.71
C PHE A 40 -5.48 -13.30 2.66
N GLU A 41 -5.23 -13.89 3.83
CA GLU A 41 -4.19 -13.47 4.76
C GLU A 41 -2.80 -13.56 4.10
N ARG A 42 -2.49 -14.68 3.42
CA ARG A 42 -1.24 -14.82 2.66
C ARG A 42 -1.10 -13.77 1.55
N ALA A 43 -2.20 -13.36 0.92
CA ALA A 43 -2.19 -12.35 -0.14
C ALA A 43 -2.10 -10.90 0.38
N SER A 44 -2.24 -10.68 1.68
CA SER A 44 -2.41 -9.35 2.26
C SER A 44 -1.11 -8.80 2.84
N PRO A 45 -0.51 -7.74 2.25
CA PRO A 45 0.73 -7.13 2.76
C PRO A 45 0.70 -6.80 4.25
N LEU A 46 -0.46 -6.39 4.78
CA LEU A 46 -0.62 -6.06 6.19
C LEU A 46 -0.26 -7.22 7.14
N TRP A 47 -0.51 -8.47 6.73
CA TRP A 47 -0.24 -9.65 7.53
C TRP A 47 1.23 -10.09 7.49
N HIS A 48 2.05 -9.46 6.64
CA HIS A 48 3.48 -9.73 6.49
C HIS A 48 4.36 -8.61 7.06
N VAL A 49 3.77 -7.63 7.74
CA VAL A 49 4.54 -6.56 8.39
C VAL A 49 5.33 -7.14 9.57
N SER A 50 6.66 -7.09 9.46
CA SER A 50 7.61 -7.57 10.47
C SER A 50 8.69 -6.53 10.79
N PRO A 51 9.51 -6.75 11.84
CA PRO A 51 10.67 -5.90 12.15
C PRO A 51 11.71 -5.78 11.04
N GLU A 52 11.76 -6.77 10.15
CA GLU A 52 12.69 -6.87 9.02
C GLU A 52 12.11 -6.29 7.72
N ALA A 53 10.90 -5.72 7.76
CA ALA A 53 10.32 -5.05 6.60
C ALA A 53 11.29 -3.98 6.06
N PRO A 54 11.52 -3.91 4.74
CA PRO A 54 12.45 -2.95 4.15
C PRO A 54 11.96 -1.50 4.35
N PRO A 55 12.78 -0.48 4.04
CA PRO A 55 12.29 0.89 3.98
C PRO A 55 11.08 1.00 3.05
N PHE A 56 10.03 1.71 3.50
CA PHE A 56 8.82 1.95 2.70
C PHE A 56 8.64 3.43 2.43
N PHE A 57 8.20 3.74 1.20
CA PHE A 57 7.56 5.00 0.88
C PHE A 57 6.16 4.74 0.34
N VAL A 58 5.15 5.02 1.16
CA VAL A 58 3.74 4.83 0.80
C VAL A 58 3.17 6.16 0.31
N ILE A 59 2.55 6.15 -0.87
CA ILE A 59 1.88 7.31 -1.47
C ILE A 59 0.46 6.92 -1.79
N HIS A 60 -0.52 7.70 -1.32
CA HIS A 60 -1.93 7.38 -1.50
C HIS A 60 -2.78 8.65 -1.61
N GLY A 61 -3.81 8.62 -2.46
CA GLY A 61 -4.74 9.74 -2.60
C GLY A 61 -5.85 9.71 -1.55
N ASP A 62 -6.19 10.87 -0.98
CA ASP A 62 -7.26 10.98 0.03
C ASP A 62 -8.67 10.71 -0.54
N ARG A 63 -8.85 10.84 -1.86
CA ARG A 63 -10.09 10.59 -2.60
C ARG A 63 -10.02 9.33 -3.46
N ASP A 64 -9.11 8.42 -3.16
CA ASP A 64 -9.05 7.13 -3.85
C ASP A 64 -10.40 6.40 -3.73
N ASN A 65 -11.09 6.30 -4.87
CA ASN A 65 -12.44 5.78 -4.99
C ASN A 65 -12.47 4.26 -5.23
N LEU A 66 -11.30 3.62 -5.38
CA LEU A 66 -11.18 2.17 -5.53
C LEU A 66 -10.67 1.52 -4.24
N VAL A 67 -9.60 2.08 -3.67
CA VAL A 67 -9.00 1.63 -2.41
C VAL A 67 -8.95 2.81 -1.43
N PRO A 68 -9.90 2.90 -0.48
CA PRO A 68 -9.99 4.05 0.42
C PRO A 68 -8.70 4.32 1.20
N VAL A 69 -8.37 5.61 1.42
CA VAL A 69 -7.13 6.04 2.08
C VAL A 69 -6.92 5.45 3.48
N ALA A 70 -8.01 5.05 4.16
CA ALA A 70 -7.97 4.36 5.45
C ALA A 70 -7.12 3.07 5.40
N GLU A 71 -7.07 2.39 4.26
CA GLU A 71 -6.23 1.20 4.06
C GLU A 71 -4.73 1.55 4.11
N ALA A 72 -4.32 2.62 3.42
CA ALA A 72 -2.94 3.10 3.48
C ALA A 72 -2.55 3.56 4.88
N ARG A 73 -3.44 4.29 5.57
CA ARG A 73 -3.22 4.75 6.94
C ARG A 73 -3.01 3.58 7.90
N ARG A 74 -3.84 2.53 7.82
CA ARG A 74 -3.69 1.30 8.62
C ARG A 74 -2.36 0.60 8.33
N PHE A 75 -2.00 0.44 7.05
CA PHE A 75 -0.76 -0.22 6.67
C PHE A 75 0.47 0.55 7.15
N VAL A 76 0.48 1.88 6.99
CA VAL A 76 1.56 2.76 7.48
C VAL A 76 1.66 2.71 8.99
N ALA A 77 0.53 2.68 9.72
CA ALA A 77 0.54 2.55 11.16
C ALA A 77 1.20 1.23 11.60
N ALA A 78 0.82 0.10 11.00
CA ALA A 78 1.44 -1.20 11.28
C ALA A 78 2.94 -1.22 10.94
N LEU A 79 3.33 -0.65 9.80
CA LEU A 79 4.74 -0.53 9.41
C LEU A 79 5.53 0.29 10.43
N ARG A 80 5.02 1.45 10.86
CA ARG A 80 5.68 2.32 11.84
C ARG A 80 5.79 1.70 13.23
N GLU A 81 4.82 0.88 13.61
CA GLU A 81 4.81 0.18 14.88
C GLU A 81 5.84 -0.94 14.93
N ARG A 82 5.99 -1.70 13.82
CA ARG A 82 6.73 -2.96 13.82
C ARG A 82 8.08 -2.90 13.12
N SER A 83 8.20 -2.19 11.99
CA SER A 83 9.42 -2.17 11.20
C SER A 83 10.52 -1.38 11.89
N ARG A 84 11.76 -1.87 11.78
CA ARG A 84 12.96 -1.13 12.19
C ARG A 84 13.45 -0.16 11.11
N ALA A 85 12.96 -0.32 9.88
CA ALA A 85 13.35 0.50 8.74
C ALA A 85 12.48 1.78 8.65
N PRO A 86 12.97 2.84 7.99
CA PRO A 86 12.18 4.07 7.83
C PRO A 86 10.91 3.87 7.01
N VAL A 87 9.84 4.54 7.44
CA VAL A 87 8.52 4.54 6.78
C VAL A 87 8.11 5.97 6.45
N VAL A 88 8.20 6.32 5.17
CA VAL A 88 7.73 7.59 4.63
C VAL A 88 6.29 7.43 4.15
N TYR A 89 5.44 8.40 4.44
CA TYR A 89 4.05 8.42 3.99
C TYR A 89 3.68 9.78 3.42
N ALA A 90 3.16 9.79 2.18
CA ALA A 90 2.60 10.97 1.54
C ALA A 90 1.13 10.70 1.18
N GLU A 91 0.24 11.40 1.89
CA GLU A 91 -1.19 11.44 1.54
C GLU A 91 -1.43 12.63 0.61
N LEU A 92 -2.00 12.39 -0.57
CA LEU A 92 -2.16 13.41 -1.60
C LEU A 92 -3.59 13.94 -1.61
N TYR A 93 -3.73 15.23 -1.29
CA TYR A 93 -5.03 15.91 -1.27
C TYR A 93 -5.68 15.97 -2.68
N GLY A 94 -6.96 15.64 -2.70
CA GLY A 94 -7.80 15.58 -3.90
C GLY A 94 -7.39 14.52 -4.92
N ALA A 95 -6.51 13.58 -4.59
CA ALA A 95 -6.03 12.59 -5.53
C ALA A 95 -6.90 11.33 -5.49
N HIS A 96 -7.31 10.85 -6.67
CA HIS A 96 -8.07 9.61 -6.83
C HIS A 96 -7.15 8.40 -7.05
N HIS A 97 -7.75 7.23 -7.27
CA HIS A 97 -7.01 6.08 -7.75
C HIS A 97 -6.30 6.42 -9.06
N ALA A 98 -5.06 5.96 -9.22
CA ALA A 98 -4.28 6.15 -10.44
C ALA A 98 -4.12 7.64 -10.84
N PHE A 99 -3.87 8.53 -9.85
CA PHE A 99 -3.65 9.97 -10.07
C PHE A 99 -2.48 10.28 -11.03
N ASP A 100 -1.62 9.31 -11.28
CA ASP A 100 -0.37 9.35 -12.02
C ASP A 100 -0.46 8.81 -13.45
N VAL A 101 -1.63 8.28 -13.88
CA VAL A 101 -1.84 7.80 -15.26
C VAL A 101 -1.62 8.92 -16.28
N PHE A 102 -2.06 10.13 -15.93
CA PHE A 102 -1.79 11.32 -16.72
C PHE A 102 -0.77 12.19 -16.01
N TYR A 103 0.16 12.73 -16.79
CA TYR A 103 1.13 13.67 -16.28
C TYR A 103 0.45 14.91 -15.70
N SER A 104 0.89 15.32 -14.52
CA SER A 104 0.42 16.53 -13.84
C SER A 104 1.52 17.09 -12.93
N PRO A 105 1.41 18.34 -12.46
CA PRO A 105 2.31 18.87 -11.43
C PRO A 105 2.36 17.98 -10.18
N ARG A 106 1.23 17.39 -9.78
CA ARG A 106 1.20 16.40 -8.68
C ARG A 106 2.08 15.19 -8.99
N THR A 107 1.96 14.64 -10.20
CA THR A 107 2.75 13.49 -10.65
C THR A 107 4.25 13.82 -10.66
N GLN A 108 4.63 15.04 -11.03
CA GLN A 108 6.02 15.50 -10.96
C GLN A 108 6.59 15.51 -9.54
N GLU A 109 5.84 16.03 -8.58
CA GLU A 109 6.29 16.03 -7.18
C GLU A 109 6.41 14.62 -6.61
N VAL A 110 5.49 13.72 -6.99
CA VAL A 110 5.57 12.30 -6.65
C VAL A 110 6.82 11.65 -7.24
N ILE A 111 7.14 11.90 -8.51
CA ILE A 111 8.37 11.40 -9.16
C ILE A 111 9.60 11.88 -8.41
N ARG A 112 9.69 13.19 -8.09
CA ARG A 112 10.81 13.76 -7.30
C ARG A 112 10.93 13.13 -5.93
N GLY A 113 9.80 12.87 -5.26
CA GLY A 113 9.77 12.22 -3.96
C GLY A 113 10.29 10.77 -4.03
N VAL A 114 9.83 10.00 -5.02
CA VAL A 114 10.26 8.61 -5.24
C VAL A 114 11.74 8.54 -5.57
N ASP A 115 12.23 9.41 -6.47
CA ASP A 115 13.64 9.51 -6.81
C ASP A 115 14.53 9.78 -5.59
N ARG A 116 14.13 10.75 -4.75
CA ARG A 116 14.85 11.07 -3.51
C ARG A 116 14.87 9.90 -2.54
N PHE A 117 13.72 9.23 -2.35
CA PHE A 117 13.62 8.07 -1.47
C PHE A 117 14.52 6.92 -1.96
N LEU A 118 14.44 6.55 -3.24
CA LEU A 118 15.23 5.46 -3.80
C LEU A 118 16.73 5.78 -3.82
N SER A 119 17.10 7.02 -4.11
CA SER A 119 18.49 7.49 -4.02
C SER A 119 19.04 7.35 -2.61
N TRP A 120 18.24 7.69 -1.59
CA TRP A 120 18.62 7.49 -0.19
C TRP A 120 18.76 6.01 0.17
N VAL A 121 17.78 5.17 -0.18
CA VAL A 121 17.82 3.71 0.06
C VAL A 121 19.05 3.08 -0.60
N TYR A 122 19.34 3.44 -1.85
CA TYR A 122 20.52 2.94 -2.55
C TYR A 122 21.82 3.39 -1.87
N GLY A 123 21.90 4.66 -1.45
CA GLY A 123 23.05 5.17 -0.71
C GLY A 123 23.31 4.42 0.60
N GLU A 124 22.27 4.12 1.38
CA GLU A 124 22.39 3.31 2.60
C GLU A 124 22.86 1.89 2.29
N HIS A 125 22.30 1.26 1.24
CA HIS A 125 22.72 -0.08 0.82
C HIS A 125 24.21 -0.12 0.45
N GLN A 126 24.69 0.87 -0.30
CA GLN A 126 26.11 0.95 -0.68
C GLN A 126 27.03 1.15 0.53
N ARG A 127 26.62 1.97 1.51
CA ARG A 127 27.37 2.13 2.78
C ARG A 127 27.45 0.83 3.55
N ALA A 128 26.34 0.12 3.70
CA ALA A 128 26.30 -1.15 4.42
C ALA A 128 27.15 -2.24 3.77
N ARG A 129 27.32 -2.21 2.44
CA ARG A 129 28.20 -3.15 1.71
C ARG A 129 29.69 -2.82 1.80
N ALA A 130 30.04 -1.59 2.13
CA ALA A 130 31.42 -1.12 2.23
C ALA A 130 32.00 -1.21 3.65
N ALA A 131 31.15 -1.45 4.64
CA ALA A 131 31.51 -1.70 6.05
C ALA A 131 31.77 -3.19 6.28
#